data_AF-A0A1Q2YTR3-F1
#
_entry.id   AF-A0A1Q2YTR3-F1
#
_cell.length_a   1.000
_cell.length_b   1.000
_cell.length_c   1.000
_cell.angle_alpha   90.00
_cell.angle_beta   90.00
_cell.angle_gamma   90.00
#
_symmetry.space_group_name_H-M   'P 1'
#
loop_
_entity.id
_entity.type
_entity.pdbx_description
1 polymer ?
#
loop_
_entity_poly.entity_id
_entity_poly.type
_entity_poly.pdbx_seq_one_letter_code
_entity_poly.pdbx_strand_id
1 'polypeptide(L)'
;MLLKRRRRLAQVPLVFWAGAGPGERLPQPTRDPAAWPGLFLSRVAAAARKGLEVLERLEAAQAKLNALTEGTRRSSSLPDAVELVLRRPIVTASQLAKDLGLTHQGALLLIGRMAKAGAVREVTGRGSFRAYAIYPPS
;
A
#
# COMPACT_ATOMS: atom_id res chain seq x y z
N MET A 1 43.51 6.91 27.28
CA MET A 1 43.41 7.66 26.00
C MET A 1 42.11 7.27 25.32
N LEU A 2 41.15 8.21 25.28
CA LEU A 2 39.72 8.03 25.02
C LEU A 2 39.32 7.95 23.53
N LEU A 3 38.25 7.18 23.26
CA LEU A 3 37.30 7.21 22.14
C LEU A 3 37.73 7.86 20.81
N LYS A 4 38.09 7.02 19.82
CA LYS A 4 38.19 7.40 18.40
C LYS A 4 37.39 6.45 17.49
N ARG A 5 36.09 6.28 17.77
CA ARG A 5 35.17 5.49 16.93
C ARG A 5 33.87 6.24 16.59
N ARG A 6 33.99 7.51 16.15
CA ARG A 6 32.88 8.39 15.70
C ARG A 6 32.62 8.32 14.18
N ARG A 7 32.55 7.13 13.55
CA ARG A 7 32.34 7.06 12.08
C ARG A 7 31.44 5.95 11.54
N ARG A 8 30.66 5.27 12.38
CA ARG A 8 29.75 4.21 11.89
C ARG A 8 28.41 4.12 12.62
N LEU A 9 27.85 5.24 13.06
CA LEU A 9 26.38 5.33 13.02
C LEU A 9 26.03 5.61 11.56
N ALA A 10 26.23 4.58 10.74
CA ALA A 10 25.68 4.50 9.42
C ALA A 10 24.19 4.75 9.57
N GLN A 11 23.74 5.82 8.92
CA GLN A 11 22.37 6.15 8.57
C GLN A 11 21.43 4.97 8.79
N VAL A 12 20.92 4.79 10.00
CA VAL A 12 19.73 3.97 10.21
C VAL A 12 18.64 4.84 9.63
N PRO A 13 18.00 4.47 8.50
CA PRO A 13 16.91 5.25 7.96
C PRO A 13 15.81 5.21 9.02
N LEU A 14 15.70 6.28 9.79
CA LEU A 14 14.63 6.43 10.76
C LEU A 14 13.32 6.39 9.96
N VAL A 15 12.24 5.88 10.55
CA VAL A 15 10.98 5.60 9.84
C VAL A 15 10.44 6.83 9.08
N PHE A 16 10.74 8.05 9.54
CA PHE A 16 10.38 9.31 8.87
C PHE A 16 11.27 9.68 7.66
N TRP A 17 12.46 9.06 7.51
CA TRP A 17 13.28 9.10 6.28
C TRP A 17 12.74 8.16 5.20
N ALA A 18 11.94 7.16 5.56
CA ALA A 18 11.23 6.29 4.59
C ALA A 18 10.04 7.01 3.92
N GLY A 19 9.68 8.21 4.37
CA GLY A 19 8.67 9.05 3.72
C GLY A 19 9.09 9.50 2.31
N ALA A 20 10.39 9.52 2.02
CA ALA A 20 10.93 9.82 0.70
C ALA A 20 10.36 8.85 -0.34
N GLY A 21 9.53 9.36 -1.25
CA GLY A 21 9.02 8.57 -2.36
C GLY A 21 10.12 8.12 -3.31
N PRO A 22 9.80 7.20 -4.24
CA PRO A 22 10.70 6.88 -5.33
C PRO A 22 11.17 8.17 -6.05
N GLY A 23 12.48 8.38 -6.13
CA GLY A 23 13.08 9.58 -6.75
C GLY A 23 13.23 10.80 -5.82
N GLU A 24 12.74 10.75 -4.59
CA GLU A 24 12.85 11.85 -3.65
C GLU A 24 14.23 11.84 -2.97
N ARG A 25 15.01 12.91 -3.18
CA ARG A 25 16.36 13.00 -2.62
C ARG A 25 16.26 13.21 -1.11
N LEU A 26 16.85 12.28 -0.35
CA LEU A 26 17.04 12.48 1.08
C LEU A 26 17.81 13.78 1.33
N PRO A 27 17.44 14.57 2.35
CA PRO A 27 18.23 15.74 2.72
C PRO A 27 19.66 15.32 2.97
N GLN A 28 20.59 16.16 2.52
CA GLN A 28 21.95 16.03 3.00
C GLN A 28 21.96 16.39 4.50
N PRO A 29 22.65 15.60 5.35
CA PRO A 29 22.86 15.98 6.74
C PRO A 29 23.50 17.37 6.79
N THR A 30 22.81 18.32 7.42
CA THR A 30 23.39 19.64 7.67
C THR A 30 24.49 19.52 8.71
N ARG A 31 25.59 20.26 8.52
CA ARG A 31 26.67 20.36 9.51
C ARG A 31 26.29 21.27 10.68
N ASP A 32 25.24 22.07 10.52
CA ASP A 32 24.71 22.96 11.54
C ASP A 32 23.69 22.23 12.44
N PRO A 33 23.99 22.02 13.74
CA PRO A 33 23.06 21.40 14.67
C PRO A 33 21.75 22.18 14.85
N ALA A 34 21.74 23.50 14.67
CA ALA A 34 20.56 24.33 14.85
C ALA A 34 19.53 24.13 13.72
N ALA A 35 19.97 23.73 12.53
CA ALA A 35 19.11 23.46 11.38
C ALA A 35 18.45 22.07 11.42
N TRP A 36 18.92 21.14 12.27
CA TRP A 36 18.41 19.78 12.35
C TRP A 36 16.93 19.66 12.76
N PRO A 37 16.43 20.35 13.81
CA PRO A 37 15.02 20.25 14.22
C PRO A 37 14.04 20.66 13.12
N GLY A 38 14.32 21.78 12.42
CA GLY A 38 13.48 22.24 11.31
C GLY A 38 13.44 21.24 10.15
N LEU A 39 14.61 20.68 9.79
CA LEU A 39 14.68 19.62 8.79
C LEU A 39 13.88 18.38 9.23
N PHE A 40 14.07 17.91 10.46
CA PHE A 40 13.35 16.76 11.01
C PHE A 40 11.83 16.96 10.95
N LEU A 41 11.32 18.08 11.48
CA LEU A 41 9.88 18.37 11.50
C LEU A 41 9.31 18.48 10.09
N SER A 42 10.06 19.05 9.13
CA SER A 42 9.63 19.09 7.72
C SER A 42 9.40 17.69 7.15
N ARG A 43 10.25 16.70 7.53
CA ARG A 43 10.11 15.32 7.07
C ARG A 43 8.94 14.61 7.73
N VAL A 44 8.74 14.83 9.03
CA VAL A 44 7.57 14.30 9.75
C VAL A 44 6.29 14.82 9.10
N ALA A 45 6.20 16.12 8.82
CA ALA A 45 5.04 16.72 8.16
C ALA A 45 4.82 16.20 6.72
N ALA A 46 5.90 15.99 5.96
CA ALA A 46 5.80 15.39 4.62
C ALA A 46 5.32 13.93 4.67
N ALA A 47 5.88 13.12 5.58
CA ALA A 47 5.46 11.74 5.77
C ALA A 47 4.01 11.63 6.24
N ALA A 48 3.57 12.51 7.16
CA ALA A 48 2.19 12.56 7.62
C ALA A 48 1.21 12.90 6.48
N ARG A 49 1.51 13.91 5.66
CA ARG A 49 0.69 14.27 4.48
C ARG A 49 0.55 13.10 3.51
N LYS A 50 1.66 12.46 3.15
CA LYS A 50 1.65 11.28 2.29
C LYS A 50 0.88 10.11 2.90
N GLY A 51 0.96 9.94 4.23
CA GLY A 51 0.17 8.96 4.97
C GLY A 51 -1.34 9.24 4.86
N LEU A 52 -1.76 10.50 4.98
CA LEU A 52 -3.15 10.91 4.78
C LEU A 52 -3.63 10.64 3.36
N GLU A 53 -2.84 10.96 2.33
CA GLU A 53 -3.17 10.62 0.94
C GLU A 53 -3.31 9.11 0.72
N VAL A 54 -2.49 8.28 1.38
CA VAL A 54 -2.66 6.82 1.35
C VAL A 54 -3.96 6.42 2.05
N LEU A 55 -4.25 6.99 3.22
CA LEU A 55 -5.46 6.67 3.98
C LEU A 55 -6.74 7.01 3.20
N GLU A 56 -6.85 8.23 2.68
CA GLU A 56 -7.99 8.68 1.86
C GLU A 56 -8.21 7.75 0.67
N ARG A 57 -7.12 7.30 0.03
CA ARG A 57 -7.20 6.34 -1.07
C ARG A 57 -7.71 4.97 -0.63
N LEU A 58 -7.25 4.46 0.50
CA LEU A 58 -7.70 3.17 1.03
C LEU A 58 -9.18 3.24 1.44
N GLU A 59 -9.62 4.33 2.06
CA GLU A 59 -11.03 4.56 2.42
C GLU A 59 -11.92 4.60 1.19
N ALA A 60 -11.53 5.34 0.15
CA ALA A 60 -12.28 5.42 -1.11
C ALA A 60 -12.42 4.04 -1.79
N ALA A 61 -11.36 3.24 -1.80
CA ALA A 61 -11.42 1.89 -2.34
C ALA A 61 -12.25 0.94 -1.46
N GLN A 62 -12.16 1.06 -0.13
CA GLN A 62 -12.98 0.29 0.80
C GLN A 62 -14.47 0.59 0.61
N ALA A 63 -14.85 1.87 0.46
CA ALA A 63 -16.23 2.25 0.18
C ALA A 63 -16.75 1.60 -1.12
N LYS A 64 -15.95 1.58 -2.19
CA LYS A 64 -16.30 0.91 -3.46
C LYS A 64 -16.46 -0.59 -3.32
N LEU A 65 -15.57 -1.24 -2.58
CA LEU A 65 -15.65 -2.68 -2.33
C LEU A 65 -16.87 -3.03 -1.49
N ASN A 66 -17.20 -2.23 -0.48
CA ASN A 66 -18.40 -2.41 0.33
C ASN A 66 -19.67 -2.24 -0.52
N ALA A 67 -19.75 -1.18 -1.34
CA ALA A 67 -20.87 -0.94 -2.25
C ALA A 67 -21.06 -2.08 -3.28
N LEU A 68 -19.97 -2.72 -3.72
CA LEU A 68 -20.06 -3.92 -4.58
C LEU A 68 -20.74 -5.11 -3.90
N THR A 69 -20.67 -5.20 -2.57
CA THR A 69 -21.26 -6.30 -1.81
C THR A 69 -22.71 -6.04 -1.40
N GLU A 70 -23.14 -4.78 -1.39
CA GLU A 70 -24.53 -4.41 -1.13
C GLU A 70 -25.45 -5.03 -2.19
N GLY A 71 -26.47 -5.78 -1.75
CA GLY A 71 -27.41 -6.46 -2.66
C GLY A 71 -26.85 -7.72 -3.34
N THR A 72 -25.61 -8.15 -3.03
CA THR A 72 -25.10 -9.43 -3.51
C THR A 72 -25.84 -10.59 -2.82
N ARG A 73 -26.20 -11.62 -3.61
CA ARG A 73 -26.88 -12.83 -3.09
C ARG A 73 -25.99 -13.51 -2.05
N ARG A 74 -26.61 -14.07 -0.99
CA ARG A 74 -25.94 -14.85 0.07
C ARG A 74 -25.02 -15.97 -0.43
N SER A 75 -25.27 -16.51 -1.63
CA SER A 75 -24.50 -17.62 -2.21
C SER A 75 -23.25 -17.17 -3.00
N SER A 76 -22.92 -15.87 -3.04
CA SER A 76 -21.75 -15.39 -3.77
C SER A 76 -20.53 -15.32 -2.85
N SER A 77 -19.37 -15.75 -3.33
CA SER A 77 -18.07 -15.57 -2.65
C SER A 77 -17.49 -14.16 -2.81
N LEU A 78 -18.23 -13.21 -3.39
CA LEU A 78 -17.76 -11.83 -3.57
C LEU A 78 -17.56 -11.08 -2.24
N PRO A 79 -18.46 -11.17 -1.24
CA PRO A 79 -18.22 -10.55 0.06
C PRO A 79 -16.94 -11.07 0.74
N ASP A 80 -16.72 -12.38 0.71
CA ASP A 80 -15.52 -13.00 1.28
C ASP A 80 -14.24 -12.58 0.54
N ALA A 81 -14.31 -12.46 -0.79
CA ALA A 81 -13.20 -11.95 -1.60
C ALA A 81 -12.88 -10.49 -1.29
N VAL A 82 -13.91 -9.66 -1.09
CA VAL A 82 -13.76 -8.26 -0.67
C VAL A 82 -13.09 -8.18 0.70
N GLU A 83 -13.57 -8.94 1.68
CA GLU A 83 -12.97 -8.96 3.02
C GLU A 83 -11.50 -9.38 2.98
N LEU A 84 -11.18 -10.42 2.20
CA LEU A 84 -9.81 -10.89 2.06
C LEU A 84 -8.89 -9.82 1.45
N VAL A 85 -9.35 -9.12 0.42
CA VAL A 85 -8.60 -8.03 -0.23
C VAL A 85 -8.40 -6.84 0.72
N LEU A 86 -9.42 -6.49 1.51
CA LEU A 86 -9.28 -5.42 2.51
C LEU A 86 -8.25 -5.77 3.60
N ARG A 87 -8.18 -7.04 3.99
CA ARG A 87 -7.18 -7.52 4.96
C ARG A 87 -5.79 -7.65 4.36
N ARG A 88 -5.70 -7.94 3.07
CA ARG A 88 -4.46 -8.16 2.33
C ARG A 88 -4.51 -7.33 1.05
N PRO A 89 -4.07 -6.06 1.07
CA PRO A 89 -4.27 -5.11 -0.02
C PRO A 89 -3.49 -5.42 -1.30
N ILE A 90 -2.78 -6.56 -1.34
CA ILE A 90 -2.16 -7.14 -2.54
C ILE A 90 -2.49 -8.65 -2.55
N VAL A 91 -3.17 -9.11 -3.59
CA VAL A 91 -3.53 -10.51 -3.77
C VAL A 91 -3.21 -11.01 -5.18
N THR A 92 -2.94 -12.29 -5.30
CA THR A 92 -2.94 -12.99 -6.60
C THR A 92 -4.22 -13.80 -6.77
N ALA A 93 -4.61 -14.08 -8.02
CA ALA A 93 -5.77 -14.93 -8.29
C ALA A 93 -5.61 -16.34 -7.68
N SER A 94 -4.39 -16.89 -7.67
CA SER A 94 -4.11 -18.19 -7.06
C SER A 94 -4.25 -18.19 -5.53
N GLN A 95 -3.84 -17.11 -4.84
CA GLN A 95 -4.09 -16.97 -3.39
C GLN A 95 -5.58 -16.85 -3.09
N LEU A 96 -6.29 -16.00 -3.83
CA LEU A 96 -7.73 -15.82 -3.64
C LEU A 96 -8.49 -17.13 -3.90
N ALA A 97 -8.12 -17.87 -4.94
CA ALA A 97 -8.69 -19.18 -5.24
C ALA A 97 -8.45 -20.18 -4.11
N LYS A 98 -7.21 -20.26 -3.60
CA LYS A 98 -6.86 -21.15 -2.50
C LYS A 98 -7.61 -20.80 -1.22
N ASP A 99 -7.63 -19.54 -0.84
CA ASP A 99 -8.19 -19.08 0.44
C ASP A 99 -9.73 -19.20 0.48
N LEU A 100 -10.40 -19.11 -0.68
CA LEU A 100 -11.86 -19.20 -0.79
C LEU A 100 -12.38 -20.53 -1.36
N GLY A 101 -11.50 -21.50 -1.66
CA GLY A 101 -11.88 -22.77 -2.26
C GLY A 101 -12.50 -22.64 -3.67
N LEU A 102 -12.11 -21.59 -4.41
CA LEU A 102 -12.61 -21.30 -5.75
C LEU A 102 -11.70 -21.89 -6.83
N THR A 103 -12.23 -22.05 -8.04
CA THR A 103 -11.38 -22.26 -9.21
C THR A 103 -10.57 -20.99 -9.50
N HIS A 104 -9.41 -21.14 -10.15
CA HIS A 104 -8.58 -19.99 -10.55
C HIS A 104 -9.37 -18.99 -11.41
N GLN A 105 -10.19 -19.48 -12.35
CA GLN A 105 -11.07 -18.64 -13.17
C GLN A 105 -12.17 -17.96 -12.35
N GLY A 106 -12.72 -18.63 -11.34
CA GLY A 106 -13.66 -18.03 -10.40
C GLY A 106 -13.04 -16.85 -9.63
N ALA A 107 -11.81 -17.02 -9.14
CA ALA A 107 -11.07 -15.95 -8.49
C ALA A 107 -10.78 -14.77 -9.44
N LEU A 108 -10.37 -15.05 -10.69
CA LEU A 108 -10.17 -14.01 -11.71
C LEU A 108 -11.45 -13.23 -12.02
N LEU A 109 -12.60 -13.90 -12.03
CA LEU A 109 -13.89 -13.25 -12.28
C LEU A 109 -14.26 -12.29 -11.14
N LEU A 110 -14.02 -12.68 -9.88
CA LEU A 110 -14.22 -11.80 -8.73
C LEU A 110 -13.26 -10.59 -8.76
N ILE A 111 -11.98 -10.83 -9.05
CA ILE A 111 -10.98 -9.75 -9.23
C ILE A 111 -11.40 -8.81 -10.35
N GLY A 112 -11.90 -9.32 -11.47
CA GLY A 112 -12.40 -8.53 -12.59
C GLY A 112 -13.58 -7.63 -12.21
N ARG A 113 -14.49 -8.11 -11.35
CA ARG A 113 -15.60 -7.28 -10.81
C ARG A 113 -15.07 -6.15 -9.94
N MET A 114 -14.14 -6.44 -9.02
CA MET A 114 -13.50 -5.43 -8.17
C MET A 114 -12.70 -4.40 -9.00
N ALA A 115 -12.03 -4.86 -10.06
CA ALA A 115 -11.29 -3.99 -10.98
C ALA A 115 -12.23 -3.08 -11.78
N LYS A 116 -13.37 -3.62 -12.26
CA LYS A 116 -14.39 -2.84 -12.97
C LYS A 116 -15.02 -1.76 -12.10
N ALA A 117 -15.14 -1.99 -10.79
CA ALA A 117 -15.55 -0.95 -9.84
C ALA A 117 -14.45 0.07 -9.52
N GLY A 118 -13.24 -0.11 -10.06
CA GLY A 118 -12.10 0.78 -9.82
C GLY A 118 -11.59 0.72 -8.38
N ALA A 119 -11.67 -0.44 -7.74
CA ALA A 119 -11.14 -0.64 -6.39
C ALA A 119 -9.78 -1.37 -6.39
N VAL A 120 -9.49 -2.18 -7.40
CA VAL A 120 -8.21 -2.89 -7.54
C VAL A 120 -7.63 -2.74 -8.95
N ARG A 121 -6.30 -2.81 -9.05
CA ARG A 121 -5.56 -2.79 -10.32
C ARG A 121 -4.43 -3.81 -10.30
N GLU A 122 -4.09 -4.32 -11.47
CA GLU A 122 -2.91 -5.15 -11.67
C GLU A 122 -1.62 -4.33 -11.54
N VAL A 123 -0.67 -4.77 -10.72
CA VAL A 123 0.54 -4.00 -10.38
C VAL A 123 1.85 -4.62 -10.87
N THR A 124 1.80 -5.78 -11.51
CA THR A 124 3.00 -6.52 -11.93
C THR A 124 3.47 -6.21 -13.36
N GLY A 125 2.58 -5.73 -14.24
CA GLY A 125 2.86 -5.45 -15.65
C GLY A 125 3.20 -6.70 -16.49
N ARG A 126 2.81 -7.90 -16.05
CA ARG A 126 3.20 -9.18 -16.66
C ARG A 126 2.00 -9.97 -17.18
N GLY A 127 2.25 -10.90 -18.11
CA GLY A 127 1.24 -11.80 -18.67
C GLY A 127 0.81 -12.94 -17.74
N SER A 128 1.65 -13.34 -16.78
CA SER A 128 1.40 -14.41 -15.81
C SER A 128 1.78 -13.99 -14.38
N PHE A 129 1.29 -14.72 -13.37
CA PHE A 129 1.52 -14.43 -11.94
C PHE A 129 1.14 -12.99 -11.55
N ARG A 130 -0.03 -12.54 -12.02
CA ARG A 130 -0.51 -11.19 -11.81
C ARG A 130 -0.93 -10.98 -10.35
N ALA A 131 -0.42 -9.91 -9.76
CA ALA A 131 -0.86 -9.42 -8.46
C ALA A 131 -1.73 -8.17 -8.66
N TYR A 132 -2.77 -8.07 -7.84
CA TYR A 132 -3.74 -7.00 -7.86
C TYR A 132 -3.68 -6.29 -6.52
N ALA A 133 -3.51 -4.97 -6.57
CA ALA A 133 -3.47 -4.13 -5.38
C ALA A 133 -4.71 -3.25 -5.30
N ILE A 134 -5.10 -2.88 -4.08
CA ILE A 134 -6.08 -1.83 -3.86
C ILE A 134 -5.57 -0.53 -4.49
N TYR A 135 -6.37 0.04 -5.39
CA TYR A 135 -6.01 1.25 -6.12
C TYR A 135 -7.30 1.97 -6.52
N PRO A 136 -7.67 3.08 -5.88
CA PRO A 136 -8.72 3.94 -6.39
C PRO A 136 -8.19 4.75 -7.60
N PRO A 137 -9.04 5.08 -8.58
CA PRO A 137 -8.71 6.06 -9.60
C PRO A 137 -8.46 7.44 -8.96
N SER A 138 -7.43 8.11 -9.47
CA SER A 138 -7.19 9.55 -9.34
C SER A 138 -8.24 10.37 -10.09
#